data_AF-A0A0B1SQL5-F1
#
_entry.id   AF-A0A0B1SQL5-F1
#
_cell.length_a   1.000
_cell.length_b   1.000
_cell.length_c   1.000
_cell.angle_alpha   90.00
_cell.angle_beta   90.00
_cell.angle_gamma   90.00
#
_symmetry.space_group_name_H-M   'P 1'
#
loop_
_entity.id
_entity.type
_entity.pdbx_description
1 polymer ?
#
loop_
_entity_poly.entity_id
_entity_poly.type
_entity_poly.pdbx_seq_one_letter_code
_entity_poly.pdbx_strand_id
1 'polypeptide(L)'
;MTHTLLRQKYWPSYNTPYFRKIFEWSESDKMVKKFGDWYSYDKTPRALIFHRDHEGVVDMDSMIRLMRSNNYTQDPLSRCDCNPPYSGENAISCRSDLNPPNGTYPFPSLGHRDHGATDMKVTNAHLIGKLSFTAIAGPTHDPTPVFDWTTAPFRKIVPHHGQPTRWTWKI
;
A
#
# COMPACT_ATOMS: atom_id res chain seq x y z
N MET A 1 16.18 7.90 -15.12
CA MET A 1 16.06 6.43 -15.09
C MET A 1 15.37 5.85 -16.33
N THR A 2 15.46 6.50 -17.51
CA THR A 2 14.74 6.09 -18.73
C THR A 2 15.09 4.69 -19.22
N HIS A 3 16.39 4.34 -19.25
CA HIS A 3 16.83 3.00 -19.66
C HIS A 3 16.23 1.88 -18.77
N THR A 4 16.16 2.11 -17.46
CA THR A 4 15.55 1.15 -16.54
C THR A 4 14.05 0.99 -16.80
N LEU A 5 13.33 2.10 -16.99
CA LEU A 5 11.90 2.07 -17.32
C LEU A 5 11.64 1.29 -18.62
N LEU A 6 12.41 1.53 -19.68
CA LEU A 6 12.24 0.83 -20.96
C LEU A 6 12.51 -0.68 -20.83
N ARG A 7 13.51 -1.07 -20.05
CA ARG A 7 13.86 -2.49 -19.85
C ARG A 7 12.86 -3.23 -18.96
N GLN A 8 12.45 -2.60 -17.86
CA GLN A 8 11.54 -3.20 -16.87
C GLN A 8 10.07 -3.07 -17.27
N LYS A 9 9.73 -2.12 -18.14
CA LYS A 9 8.36 -1.72 -18.54
C LYS A 9 7.53 -1.06 -17.42
N TYR A 10 8.09 -0.89 -16.23
CA TYR A 10 7.48 -0.15 -15.13
C TYR A 10 8.56 0.43 -14.20
N TRP A 11 8.16 1.34 -13.31
CA TRP A 11 9.01 1.87 -12.25
C TRP A 11 8.18 2.00 -10.96
N PRO A 12 8.30 1.08 -10.00
CA PRO A 12 7.52 1.11 -8.78
C PRO A 12 8.18 2.02 -7.73
N SER A 13 7.40 2.45 -6.73
CA SER A 13 7.89 3.12 -5.54
C SER A 13 7.05 2.73 -4.32
N TYR A 14 7.71 2.43 -3.21
CA TYR A 14 7.07 1.79 -2.04
C TYR A 14 7.83 2.09 -0.74
N ASN A 15 8.24 3.34 -0.55
CA ASN A 15 8.94 3.85 0.65
C ASN A 15 10.35 3.31 0.93
N THR A 16 10.94 2.52 0.02
CA THR A 16 12.35 2.12 0.13
C THR A 16 13.21 2.86 -0.89
N PRO A 17 14.37 3.46 -0.50
CA PRO A 17 15.24 4.17 -1.43
C PRO A 17 15.84 3.26 -2.51
N TYR A 18 15.69 3.64 -3.78
CA TYR A 18 16.29 2.92 -4.93
C TYR A 18 17.81 3.05 -4.97
N PHE A 19 18.33 4.26 -4.76
CA PHE A 19 19.76 4.51 -4.88
C PHE A 19 20.50 3.93 -3.66
N ARG A 20 21.39 2.98 -3.90
CA ARG A 20 22.17 2.30 -2.86
C ARG A 20 22.81 3.24 -1.84
N LYS A 21 23.42 4.34 -2.29
CA LYS A 21 24.04 5.32 -1.40
C LYS A 21 23.04 5.96 -0.42
N ILE A 22 21.83 6.27 -0.90
CA ILE A 22 20.75 6.81 -0.05
C ILE A 22 20.20 5.73 0.88
N PHE A 23 20.09 4.50 0.39
CA PHE A 23 19.67 3.35 1.21
C PHE A 23 20.62 3.13 2.40
N GLU A 24 21.93 3.19 2.16
CA GLU A 24 22.96 3.09 3.22
C GLU A 24 22.96 4.31 4.15
N TRP A 25 22.88 5.53 3.61
CA TRP A 25 22.84 6.77 4.41
C TRP A 25 21.59 6.92 5.28
N SER A 26 20.46 6.36 4.84
CA SER A 26 19.23 6.29 5.63
C SER A 26 19.21 5.11 6.61
N GLU A 27 20.31 4.36 6.71
CA GLU A 27 20.47 3.19 7.59
C GLU A 27 19.45 2.06 7.31
N SER A 28 18.92 2.00 6.09
CA SER A 28 17.98 0.94 5.69
C SER A 28 18.65 -0.45 5.73
N ASP A 29 19.97 -0.52 5.51
CA ASP A 29 20.76 -1.74 5.62
C ASP A 29 20.78 -2.29 7.06
N LYS A 30 20.79 -1.41 8.07
CA LYS A 30 20.68 -1.82 9.48
C LYS A 30 19.29 -2.39 9.77
N MET A 31 18.25 -1.80 9.18
CA MET A 31 16.88 -2.30 9.31
C MET A 31 16.68 -3.65 8.63
N VAL A 32 17.33 -3.89 7.48
CA VAL A 32 17.37 -5.23 6.85
C VAL A 32 18.04 -6.25 7.78
N LYS A 33 19.16 -5.92 8.42
CA LYS A 33 19.81 -6.83 9.38
C LYS A 33 18.92 -7.15 10.58
N LYS A 34 18.09 -6.19 11.02
CA LYS A 34 17.25 -6.32 12.22
C LYS A 34 15.89 -6.99 11.95
N PHE A 35 15.26 -6.68 10.83
CA PHE A 35 13.87 -7.05 10.53
C PHE A 35 13.70 -7.77 9.19
N GLY A 36 14.79 -8.01 8.46
CA GLY A 36 14.80 -8.77 7.21
C GLY A 36 14.24 -8.00 6.01
N ASP A 37 13.70 -8.77 5.07
CA ASP A 37 13.36 -8.33 3.73
C ASP A 37 12.27 -7.25 3.65
N TRP A 38 11.51 -7.02 4.73
CA TRP A 38 10.54 -5.92 4.78
C TRP A 38 11.19 -4.54 4.59
N TYR A 39 12.47 -4.39 4.90
CA TYR A 39 13.25 -3.16 4.69
C TYR A 39 14.20 -3.24 3.49
N SER A 40 14.25 -4.36 2.77
CA SER A 40 15.05 -4.47 1.54
C SER A 40 14.44 -3.62 0.42
N TYR A 41 15.18 -3.36 -0.66
CA TYR A 41 14.60 -2.64 -1.80
C TYR A 41 13.70 -3.54 -2.66
N ASP A 42 14.10 -4.78 -2.91
CA ASP A 42 13.52 -5.65 -3.93
C ASP A 42 12.61 -6.75 -3.37
N LYS A 43 12.63 -6.99 -2.05
CA LYS A 43 11.89 -8.09 -1.41
C LYS A 43 10.87 -7.63 -0.37
N THR A 44 10.54 -6.33 -0.32
CA THR A 44 9.37 -5.91 0.46
C THR A 44 8.10 -6.54 -0.13
N PRO A 45 7.04 -6.73 0.67
CA PRO A 45 5.75 -7.17 0.15
C PRO A 45 5.27 -6.38 -1.07
N ARG A 46 5.40 -5.05 -1.03
CA ARG A 46 4.99 -4.18 -2.16
C ARG A 46 5.90 -4.33 -3.38
N ALA A 47 7.21 -4.47 -3.19
CA ALA A 47 8.14 -4.73 -4.28
C ALA A 47 7.79 -6.04 -4.99
N LEU A 48 7.50 -7.09 -4.21
CA LEU A 48 7.13 -8.40 -4.73
C LEU A 48 5.75 -8.39 -5.41
N ILE A 49 4.75 -7.70 -4.85
CA ILE A 49 3.41 -7.56 -5.46
C ILE A 49 3.52 -6.80 -6.79
N PHE A 50 4.24 -5.67 -6.84
CA PHE A 50 4.47 -4.97 -8.09
C PHE A 50 5.21 -5.85 -9.11
N HIS A 51 6.26 -6.56 -8.68
CA HIS A 51 7.00 -7.45 -9.57
C HIS A 51 6.10 -8.55 -10.16
N ARG A 52 5.21 -9.14 -9.35
CA ARG A 52 4.25 -10.17 -9.78
C ARG A 52 3.16 -9.61 -10.71
N ASP A 53 2.58 -8.45 -10.39
CA ASP A 53 1.29 -8.03 -10.94
C ASP A 53 1.38 -6.92 -12.00
N HIS A 54 2.52 -6.24 -12.15
CA HIS A 54 2.64 -5.11 -13.08
C HIS A 54 2.33 -5.45 -14.54
N GLU A 55 2.62 -6.68 -15.00
CA GLU A 55 2.32 -7.11 -16.37
C GLU A 55 0.81 -7.20 -16.65
N GLY A 56 -0.01 -7.35 -15.60
CA GLY A 56 -1.48 -7.32 -15.71
C GLY A 56 -2.06 -5.93 -15.90
N VAL A 57 -1.25 -4.87 -15.83
CA VAL A 57 -1.68 -3.48 -16.03
C VAL A 57 -1.57 -3.12 -17.51
N VAL A 58 -2.71 -3.15 -18.20
CA VAL A 58 -2.82 -2.93 -19.65
C VAL A 58 -3.65 -1.68 -20.01
N ASP A 59 -4.33 -1.09 -19.04
CA ASP A 59 -5.22 0.05 -19.20
C ASP A 59 -5.38 0.82 -17.86
N MET A 60 -6.21 1.86 -17.87
CA MET A 60 -6.49 2.66 -16.66
C MET A 60 -7.16 1.82 -15.57
N ASP A 61 -8.11 0.96 -15.93
CA ASP A 61 -8.90 0.18 -14.97
C ASP A 61 -8.03 -0.87 -14.25
N SER A 62 -7.16 -1.57 -14.97
CA SER A 62 -6.19 -2.49 -14.41
C SER A 62 -5.15 -1.78 -13.54
N MET A 63 -4.74 -0.55 -13.90
CA MET A 63 -3.89 0.28 -13.03
C MET A 63 -4.61 0.63 -11.72
N ILE A 64 -5.86 1.07 -11.81
CA ILE A 64 -6.71 1.38 -10.65
C ILE A 64 -6.84 0.16 -9.74
N ARG A 65 -7.12 -1.02 -10.33
CA ARG A 65 -7.23 -2.29 -9.59
C ARG A 65 -5.93 -2.62 -8.85
N LEU A 66 -4.77 -2.53 -9.50
CA LEU A 66 -3.49 -2.78 -8.84
C LEU A 66 -3.22 -1.77 -7.73
N MET A 67 -3.41 -0.48 -8.00
CA MET A 67 -3.13 0.58 -7.02
C MET A 67 -4.08 0.56 -5.81
N ARG A 68 -5.28 -0.03 -5.95
CA ARG A 68 -6.22 -0.25 -4.84
C ARG A 68 -6.16 -1.67 -4.27
N SER A 69 -5.24 -2.51 -4.71
CA SER A 69 -5.19 -3.91 -4.30
C SER A 69 -4.83 -4.07 -2.82
N ASN A 70 -5.65 -4.85 -2.12
CA ASN A 70 -5.37 -5.34 -0.78
C ASN A 70 -6.19 -6.59 -0.50
N ASN A 71 -5.56 -7.76 -0.62
CA ASN A 71 -6.14 -9.05 -0.27
C ASN A 71 -5.33 -9.73 0.84
N TYR A 72 -4.95 -8.95 1.86
CA TYR A 72 -3.92 -9.33 2.83
C TYR A 72 -4.16 -10.63 3.60
N THR A 73 -5.41 -11.06 3.75
CA THR A 73 -5.75 -12.33 4.42
C THR A 73 -5.48 -13.56 3.56
N GLN A 74 -5.39 -13.41 2.23
CA GLN A 74 -5.22 -14.52 1.28
C GLN A 74 -3.93 -14.44 0.47
N ASP A 75 -3.40 -13.24 0.23
CA ASP A 75 -2.17 -13.07 -0.55
C ASP A 75 -0.95 -13.58 0.23
N PRO A 76 -0.19 -14.58 -0.28
CA PRO A 76 1.00 -15.08 0.40
C PRO A 76 2.09 -14.01 0.59
N LEU A 77 2.12 -12.97 -0.25
CA LEU A 77 3.05 -11.85 -0.12
C LEU A 77 2.69 -10.89 1.02
N SER A 78 1.47 -10.99 1.56
CA SER A 78 1.03 -10.18 2.71
C SER A 78 1.39 -10.78 4.07
N ARG A 79 1.99 -11.98 4.08
CA ARG A 79 2.36 -12.69 5.32
C ARG A 79 3.49 -11.98 6.07
N CYS A 80 3.49 -12.15 7.39
CA CYS A 80 4.60 -11.76 8.26
C CYS A 80 4.81 -12.82 9.36
N ASP A 81 5.96 -12.77 10.02
CA ASP A 81 6.19 -13.49 11.28
C ASP A 81 5.46 -12.75 12.41
N CYS A 82 4.15 -12.92 12.43
CA CYS A 82 3.19 -12.16 13.22
C CYS A 82 1.98 -13.07 13.55
N ASN A 83 1.13 -12.64 14.47
CA ASN A 83 -0.12 -13.31 14.79
C ASN A 83 -1.28 -12.31 14.79
N PRO A 84 -2.27 -12.41 13.87
CA PRO A 84 -2.39 -13.39 12.78
C PRO A 84 -1.23 -13.31 11.77
N PRO A 85 -0.96 -14.35 10.95
CA PRO A 85 0.25 -14.46 10.11
C PRO A 85 0.20 -13.60 8.84
N TYR A 86 -0.44 -12.44 8.91
CA TYR A 86 -0.57 -11.46 7.85
C TYR A 86 -0.74 -10.07 8.45
N SER A 87 -0.49 -9.05 7.63
CA SER A 87 -0.80 -7.66 7.98
C SER A 87 -1.46 -6.95 6.82
N GLY A 88 -2.52 -6.19 7.12
CA GLY A 88 -3.14 -5.24 6.20
C GLY A 88 -2.21 -4.14 5.71
N GLU A 89 -1.03 -3.99 6.33
CA GLU A 89 0.06 -3.13 5.87
C GLU A 89 0.74 -3.67 4.60
N ASN A 90 0.80 -4.99 4.43
CA ASN A 90 1.56 -5.65 3.38
C ASN A 90 0.77 -5.77 2.08
N ALA A 91 0.31 -4.64 1.55
CA ALA A 91 -0.45 -4.52 0.31
C ALA A 91 -0.09 -3.22 -0.41
N ILE A 92 -0.50 -3.06 -1.68
CA ILE A 92 -0.30 -1.78 -2.39
C ILE A 92 -1.12 -0.66 -1.73
N SER A 93 -2.40 -0.93 -1.44
CA SER A 93 -3.29 -0.02 -0.72
C SER A 93 -3.53 -0.50 0.70
N CYS A 94 -2.60 -0.19 1.62
CA CYS A 94 -2.64 -0.70 2.99
C CYS A 94 -3.92 -0.33 3.77
N ARG A 95 -4.28 -1.21 4.71
CA ARG A 95 -5.44 -1.14 5.62
C ARG A 95 -5.01 -1.54 7.04
N SER A 96 -4.16 -0.73 7.67
CA SER A 96 -3.64 -1.02 9.01
C SER A 96 -4.75 -0.99 10.08
N ASP A 97 -5.88 -0.34 9.79
CA ASP A 97 -7.09 -0.33 10.62
C ASP A 97 -7.72 -1.71 10.78
N LEU A 98 -7.51 -2.62 9.82
CA LEU A 98 -8.06 -3.98 9.82
C LEU A 98 -7.18 -5.00 10.55
N ASN A 99 -5.98 -4.60 10.97
CA ASN A 99 -5.12 -5.44 11.79
C ASN A 99 -5.72 -5.57 13.20
N PRO A 100 -5.78 -6.76 13.81
CA PRO A 100 -6.26 -6.92 15.18
C PRO A 100 -5.43 -6.09 16.19
N PRO A 101 -6.07 -5.28 17.07
CA PRO A 101 -5.35 -4.51 18.08
C PRO A 101 -4.54 -5.38 19.07
N ASN A 102 -4.98 -6.61 19.30
CA ASN A 102 -4.33 -7.60 20.16
C ASN A 102 -3.37 -8.54 19.38
N GLY A 103 -3.10 -8.25 18.10
CA GLY A 103 -2.15 -9.00 17.30
C GLY A 103 -0.71 -8.81 17.78
N THR A 104 0.15 -9.80 17.49
CA THR A 104 1.59 -9.70 17.74
C THR A 104 2.29 -9.37 16.44
N TYR A 105 3.05 -8.28 16.42
CA TYR A 105 3.73 -7.78 15.23
C TYR A 105 5.22 -7.54 15.55
N PRO A 106 6.14 -7.86 14.61
CA PRO A 106 7.57 -7.73 14.89
C PRO A 106 8.04 -6.28 14.99
N PHE A 107 7.28 -5.33 14.45
CA PHE A 107 7.51 -3.89 14.59
C PHE A 107 6.20 -3.09 14.35
N PRO A 108 6.11 -1.82 14.86
CA PRO A 108 4.85 -1.09 14.94
C PRO A 108 4.11 -0.85 13.61
N SER A 109 4.84 -0.70 12.49
CA SER A 109 4.23 -0.40 11.19
C SER A 109 3.31 -1.52 10.70
N LEU A 110 3.56 -2.77 11.08
CA LEU A 110 2.72 -3.92 10.71
C LEU A 110 1.46 -4.05 11.58
N GLY A 111 1.35 -3.28 12.67
CA GLY A 111 0.28 -3.44 13.64
C GLY A 111 -1.00 -2.67 13.31
N HIS A 112 -1.91 -2.67 14.28
CA HIS A 112 -3.15 -1.90 14.25
C HIS A 112 -2.87 -0.40 14.37
N ARG A 113 -3.28 0.39 13.38
CA ARG A 113 -3.05 1.84 13.34
C ARG A 113 -4.21 2.54 12.65
N ASP A 114 -4.48 3.79 13.05
CA ASP A 114 -5.29 4.73 12.26
C ASP A 114 -4.46 5.20 11.05
N HIS A 115 -4.21 4.27 10.13
CA HIS A 115 -3.31 4.44 9.01
C HIS A 115 -3.70 3.49 7.88
N GLY A 116 -3.52 3.95 6.64
CA GLY A 116 -3.81 3.21 5.44
C GLY A 116 -3.62 4.08 4.21
N ALA A 117 -3.81 3.49 3.04
CA ALA A 117 -3.95 4.28 1.82
C ALA A 117 -5.28 5.03 1.85
N THR A 118 -5.25 6.34 1.64
CA THR A 118 -6.43 7.23 1.72
C THR A 118 -6.93 7.68 0.37
N ASP A 119 -6.22 7.38 -0.71
CA ASP A 119 -6.63 7.70 -2.07
C ASP A 119 -5.92 6.84 -3.10
N MET A 120 -6.30 7.00 -4.37
CA MET A 120 -5.51 6.63 -5.53
C MET A 120 -5.73 7.68 -6.61
N LYS A 121 -4.66 8.08 -7.31
CA LYS A 121 -4.71 8.98 -8.47
C LYS A 121 -3.96 8.35 -9.63
N VAL A 122 -4.51 8.43 -10.84
CA VAL A 122 -3.91 7.88 -12.06
C VAL A 122 -4.13 8.82 -13.25
N THR A 123 -3.14 8.93 -14.12
CA THR A 123 -3.23 9.66 -15.38
C THR A 123 -2.52 8.87 -16.48
N ASN A 124 -2.69 9.29 -17.73
CA ASN A 124 -1.99 8.75 -18.88
C ASN A 124 -1.62 9.88 -19.85
N ALA A 125 -0.91 9.54 -20.93
CA ALA A 125 -0.45 10.53 -21.92
C ALA A 125 -1.59 11.35 -22.56
N HIS A 126 -2.80 10.80 -22.65
CA HIS A 126 -3.96 11.52 -23.17
C HIS A 126 -4.52 12.52 -22.15
N LEU A 127 -4.69 12.09 -20.90
CA LEU A 127 -5.26 12.92 -19.83
C LEU A 127 -4.31 14.03 -19.40
N ILE A 128 -2.98 13.79 -19.41
CA ILE A 128 -2.01 14.82 -19.03
C ILE A 128 -2.03 16.02 -19.99
N GLY A 129 -2.30 15.78 -21.28
CA GLY A 129 -2.49 16.84 -22.28
C GLY A 129 -3.74 17.71 -22.03
N LYS A 130 -4.68 17.22 -21.21
CA LYS A 130 -5.89 17.94 -20.78
C LYS A 130 -5.83 18.39 -19.32
N LEU A 131 -4.67 18.32 -18.68
CA LEU A 131 -4.50 18.61 -17.24
C LEU A 131 -5.48 17.82 -16.36
N SER A 132 -5.75 16.57 -16.73
CA SER A 132 -6.76 15.72 -16.11
C SER A 132 -6.16 14.45 -15.51
N PHE A 133 -6.84 13.88 -14.53
CA PHE A 133 -6.52 12.61 -13.90
C PHE A 133 -7.78 11.99 -13.31
N THR A 134 -7.75 10.68 -13.08
CA THR A 134 -8.79 9.95 -12.35
C THR A 134 -8.35 9.80 -10.90
N ALA A 135 -9.28 9.98 -9.96
CA ALA A 135 -9.00 9.82 -8.54
C ALA A 135 -10.12 9.09 -7.81
N ILE A 136 -9.76 8.26 -6.83
CA ILE A 136 -10.68 7.70 -5.85
C ILE A 136 -10.22 8.13 -4.47
N ALA A 137 -11.09 8.77 -3.71
CA ALA A 137 -10.86 9.11 -2.32
C ALA A 137 -11.30 7.97 -1.40
N GLY A 138 -10.55 7.77 -0.32
CA GLY A 138 -10.83 6.81 0.74
C GLY A 138 -10.08 5.48 0.64
N PRO A 139 -10.05 4.73 1.76
CA PRO A 139 -9.47 3.40 1.82
C PRO A 139 -10.06 2.44 0.78
N THR A 140 -9.22 1.53 0.30
CA THR A 140 -9.70 0.43 -0.57
C THR A 140 -10.76 -0.41 0.15
N HIS A 141 -11.74 -0.90 -0.61
CA HIS A 141 -12.87 -1.67 -0.11
C HIS A 141 -13.36 -2.70 -1.15
N ASP A 142 -12.43 -3.49 -1.69
CA ASP A 142 -12.71 -4.71 -2.46
C ASP A 142 -11.38 -5.48 -2.59
N PRO A 143 -11.21 -6.66 -1.96
CA PRO A 143 -12.18 -7.42 -1.16
C PRO A 143 -12.29 -6.96 0.32
N THR A 144 -11.53 -5.95 0.74
CA THR A 144 -11.59 -5.45 2.12
C THR A 144 -12.94 -4.78 2.44
N PRO A 145 -13.40 -4.77 3.71
CA PRO A 145 -14.64 -4.09 4.07
C PRO A 145 -14.50 -2.57 3.93
N VAL A 146 -15.61 -1.90 3.62
CA VAL A 146 -15.73 -0.43 3.64
C VAL A 146 -15.26 0.11 4.99
N PHE A 147 -14.38 1.11 4.98
CA PHE A 147 -14.02 1.84 6.18
C PHE A 147 -15.19 2.73 6.64
N ASP A 148 -15.55 2.62 7.91
CA ASP A 148 -16.67 3.30 8.52
C ASP A 148 -16.26 3.83 9.91
N TRP A 149 -16.25 5.15 10.06
CA TRP A 149 -15.93 5.82 11.31
C TRP A 149 -16.85 5.43 12.46
N THR A 150 -18.10 4.98 12.21
CA THR A 150 -19.00 4.57 13.30
C THR A 150 -18.59 3.27 13.97
N THR A 151 -17.96 2.37 13.21
CA THR A 151 -17.53 1.03 13.65
C THR A 151 -16.03 0.94 13.91
N ALA A 152 -15.24 1.86 13.35
CA ALA A 152 -13.80 1.89 13.55
C ALA A 152 -13.45 2.04 15.05
N PRO A 153 -12.41 1.34 15.55
CA PRO A 153 -11.97 1.45 16.94
C PRO A 153 -11.47 2.86 17.30
N PHE A 154 -11.15 3.66 16.29
CA PHE A 154 -10.64 5.03 16.41
C PHE A 154 -11.71 6.09 16.66
N ARG A 155 -13.00 5.76 16.50
CA ARG A 155 -14.10 6.74 16.44
C ARG A 155 -14.19 7.72 17.60
N LYS A 156 -13.80 7.29 18.81
CA LYS A 156 -13.87 8.09 20.05
C LYS A 156 -12.59 8.84 20.36
N ILE A 157 -11.50 8.53 19.65
CA ILE A 157 -10.15 9.01 19.96
C ILE A 157 -9.53 9.84 18.83
N VAL A 158 -10.05 9.74 17.61
CA VAL A 158 -9.59 10.51 16.45
C VAL A 158 -10.68 11.48 16.00
N PRO A 159 -10.46 12.81 16.11
CA PRO A 159 -11.35 13.80 15.51
C PRO A 159 -11.32 13.71 13.97
N HIS A 160 -12.51 13.68 13.35
CA HIS A 160 -12.68 13.54 11.90
C HIS A 160 -13.81 14.45 11.39
N HIS A 161 -13.87 15.67 11.91
CA HIS A 161 -14.89 16.66 11.54
C HIS A 161 -14.84 16.99 10.05
N GLY A 162 -16.01 16.99 9.40
CA GLY A 162 -16.14 17.26 7.97
C GLY A 162 -15.77 16.07 7.06
N GLN A 163 -15.23 14.98 7.61
CA GLN A 163 -15.09 13.75 6.85
C GLN A 163 -16.43 13.01 6.74
N PRO A 164 -16.67 12.33 5.62
CA PRO A 164 -17.77 11.40 5.54
C PRO A 164 -17.62 10.26 6.54
N THR A 165 -18.75 9.78 7.08
CA THR A 165 -18.76 8.65 8.01
C THR A 165 -18.31 7.34 7.37
N ARG A 166 -18.74 7.07 6.13
CA ARG A 166 -18.44 5.85 5.38
C ARG A 166 -17.68 6.17 4.10
N TRP A 167 -16.67 5.37 3.78
CA TRP A 167 -15.82 5.59 2.60
C TRP A 167 -16.07 4.56 1.49
N THR A 168 -17.02 4.87 0.60
CA THR A 168 -17.56 3.96 -0.43
C THR A 168 -17.35 4.43 -1.87
N TRP A 169 -16.51 5.43 -2.12
CA TRP A 169 -16.34 6.00 -3.48
C TRP A 169 -15.68 5.02 -4.46
N LYS A 170 -16.19 5.03 -5.68
CA LYS A 170 -15.68 4.29 -6.85
C LYS A 170 -15.64 5.26 -8.04
N ILE A 171 -14.93 4.88 -9.10
CA ILE A 171 -14.96 5.60 -10.39
C ILE A 171 -16.28 5.34 -11.10
#